data_AF-A0A961T381-F1
#
_entry.id   AF-A0A961T381-F1
#
_cell.length_a   1.000
_cell.length_b   1.000
_cell.length_c   1.000
_cell.angle_alpha   90.00
_cell.angle_beta   90.00
_cell.angle_gamma   90.00
#
_symmetry.space_group_name_H-M   'P 1'
#
loop_
_entity.id
_entity.type
_entity.pdbx_description
1 polymer ?
#
loop_
_entity_poly.entity_id
_entity_poly.type
_entity_poly.pdbx_seq_one_letter_code
_entity_poly.pdbx_strand_id
1 'polypeptide(L)'
;MKQLTRRPAQKLRVSFEFFPPANARMEETLWASVERLAPLNPDFISVTYGAGGSTRERTLSIVTRIAAETNVPVAGHLTCVGASRAEVDAVIADYKAAGVKRIVALRGDPAEGVGHAYVARPDGYANAAELCAAISTAGEFDIHVSAYPEKHPESPD
;
A
#
# COMPACT_ATOMS: atom_id res chain seq x y z
N MET A 1 48.70 -11.13 3.62
CA MET A 1 47.65 -10.17 4.04
C MET A 1 46.59 -10.11 2.95
N LYS A 2 45.38 -10.63 3.18
CA LYS A 2 44.24 -10.44 2.26
C LYS A 2 43.59 -9.11 2.61
N GLN A 3 43.69 -8.11 1.74
CA GLN A 3 42.94 -6.88 1.87
C GLN A 3 41.44 -7.21 1.72
N LEU A 4 40.68 -7.06 2.80
CA LEU A 4 39.23 -7.05 2.77
C LEU A 4 38.81 -5.76 2.08
N THR A 5 38.49 -5.83 0.78
CA THR A 5 37.89 -4.73 0.04
C THR A 5 36.53 -4.42 0.66
N ARG A 6 36.42 -3.30 1.38
CA ARG A 6 35.15 -2.79 1.92
C ARG A 6 34.23 -2.52 0.74
N ARG A 7 33.16 -3.32 0.61
CA ARG A 7 32.09 -3.07 -0.35
C ARG A 7 31.58 -1.64 -0.11
N PRO A 8 31.45 -0.78 -1.15
CA PRO A 8 30.89 0.55 -0.95
C PRO A 8 29.54 0.40 -0.25
N ALA A 9 29.32 1.17 0.81
CA ALA A 9 28.07 1.10 1.56
C ALA A 9 26.93 1.46 0.60
N GLN A 10 26.01 0.51 0.36
CA GLN A 10 24.79 0.81 -0.38
C GLN A 10 24.03 1.91 0.39
N LYS A 11 23.52 2.90 -0.35
CA LYS A 11 22.67 3.93 0.22
C LYS A 11 21.42 3.25 0.78
N LEU A 12 21.18 3.39 2.09
CA LEU A 12 19.99 2.86 2.75
C LEU A 12 18.75 3.53 2.15
N ARG A 13 17.77 2.73 1.73
CA ARG A 13 16.44 3.20 1.32
C ARG A 13 15.51 3.10 2.51
N VAL A 14 14.80 4.18 2.82
CA VAL A 14 13.87 4.26 3.95
C VAL A 14 12.51 4.71 3.42
N SER A 15 11.45 4.06 3.88
CA SER A 15 10.06 4.44 3.62
C SER A 15 9.30 4.48 4.96
N PHE A 16 8.19 5.21 4.99
CA PHE A 16 7.32 5.32 6.16
C PHE A 16 5.89 4.92 5.80
N GLU A 17 5.16 4.38 6.77
CA GLU A 17 3.78 3.95 6.59
C GLU A 17 2.86 4.68 7.57
N PHE A 18 1.71 5.15 7.06
CA PHE A 18 0.68 5.82 7.85
C PHE A 18 -0.66 5.12 7.72
N PHE A 19 -1.46 5.20 8.78
CA PHE A 19 -2.86 4.86 8.72
C PHE A 19 -3.69 6.08 8.32
N PRO A 20 -4.76 5.91 7.52
CA PRO A 20 -5.66 7.01 7.19
C PRO A 20 -6.31 7.55 8.48
N PRO A 21 -6.30 8.87 8.70
CA PRO A 21 -6.75 9.47 9.96
C PRO A 21 -8.26 9.30 10.13
N ALA A 22 -8.71 8.93 11.34
CA ALA A 22 -10.13 8.73 11.62
C ALA A 22 -10.88 10.05 11.88
N ASN A 23 -10.16 11.14 12.14
CA ASN A 23 -10.72 12.46 12.46
C ASN A 23 -9.71 13.58 12.15
N ALA A 24 -10.17 14.83 12.20
CA ALA A 24 -9.38 16.02 11.86
C ALA A 24 -8.09 16.18 12.69
N ARG A 25 -8.14 15.89 13.99
CA ARG A 25 -6.94 15.98 14.86
C ARG A 25 -5.86 14.97 14.45
N MET A 26 -6.27 13.76 14.09
CA MET A 26 -5.33 12.76 13.56
C MET A 26 -4.80 13.17 12.19
N GLU A 27 -5.61 13.85 11.38
CA GLU A 27 -5.16 14.39 10.09
C GLU A 27 -4.10 15.48 10.27
N GLU A 28 -4.29 16.43 11.18
CA GLU A 28 -3.25 17.42 11.55
C GLU A 28 -1.94 16.74 11.99
N THR A 29 -2.05 15.67 12.77
CA THR A 29 -0.90 14.89 13.24
C THR A 29 -0.19 14.17 12.10
N LEU A 30 -0.93 13.62 11.14
CA LEU A 30 -0.39 13.01 9.93
C LEU A 30 0.41 14.05 9.13
N TRP A 31 -0.16 15.23 8.89
CA TRP A 31 0.51 16.28 8.12
C TRP A 31 1.79 16.79 8.79
N ALA A 32 1.73 17.05 10.10
CA ALA A 32 2.93 17.42 10.86
C ALA A 32 4.02 16.34 10.79
N SER A 33 3.63 15.06 10.72
CA SER A 33 4.57 13.94 10.57
C SER A 33 5.17 13.87 9.17
N VAL A 34 4.35 14.02 8.13
CA VAL A 34 4.80 14.05 6.73
C VAL A 34 5.80 15.18 6.51
N GLU A 35 5.49 16.39 6.96
CA GLU A 35 6.37 17.57 6.87
C GLU A 35 7.71 17.35 7.59
N ARG A 36 7.67 16.72 8.76
CA ARG A 36 8.88 16.45 9.55
C ARG A 36 9.76 15.35 8.93
N LEU A 37 9.16 14.39 8.23
CA LEU A 37 9.89 13.26 7.61
C LEU A 37 10.33 13.55 6.18
N ALA A 38 9.67 14.44 5.45
CA ALA A 38 10.01 14.79 4.07
C ALA A 38 11.48 15.19 3.86
N PRO A 39 12.14 15.95 4.76
CA PRO A 39 13.57 16.29 4.63
C PRO A 39 14.52 15.09 4.70
N LEU A 40 14.08 13.93 5.20
CA LEU A 40 14.86 12.69 5.19
C LEU A 40 14.94 12.05 3.80
N ASN A 41 14.23 12.60 2.81
CA ASN A 41 14.15 12.11 1.44
C ASN A 41 13.82 10.60 1.39
N PRO A 42 12.67 10.18 1.97
CA PRO A 42 12.25 8.80 1.93
C PRO A 42 12.02 8.35 0.48
N ASP A 43 12.23 7.07 0.23
CA ASP A 43 11.99 6.45 -1.07
C ASP A 43 10.50 6.54 -1.46
N PHE A 44 9.62 6.39 -0.47
CA PHE A 44 8.21 6.73 -0.53
C PHE A 44 7.57 6.76 0.87
N ILE A 45 6.34 7.25 0.92
CA ILE A 45 5.41 7.07 2.04
C ILE A 45 4.25 6.19 1.57
N SER A 46 3.87 5.18 2.34
CA SER A 46 2.65 4.40 2.12
C SER A 46 1.51 4.86 3.03
N VAL A 47 0.28 4.77 2.52
CA VAL A 47 -0.94 4.92 3.31
C VAL A 47 -1.70 3.62 3.28
N THR A 48 -2.02 3.07 4.46
CA THR A 48 -2.71 1.78 4.58
C THR A 48 -4.14 1.84 4.10
N TYR A 49 -4.66 0.67 3.74
CA TYR A 49 -6.02 0.49 3.24
C TYR A 49 -6.74 -0.52 4.12
N GLY A 50 -7.84 -0.08 4.72
CA GLY A 50 -8.62 -0.86 5.68
C GLY A 50 -9.19 -2.12 5.02
N ALA A 51 -9.25 -3.20 5.80
CA ALA A 51 -9.88 -4.45 5.37
C ALA A 51 -11.30 -4.18 4.86
N GLY A 52 -11.66 -4.84 3.75
CA GLY A 52 -12.97 -4.71 3.13
C GLY A 52 -13.28 -3.34 2.54
N GLY A 53 -12.30 -2.44 2.36
CA GLY A 53 -12.55 -1.09 1.83
C GLY A 53 -13.05 -0.08 2.86
N SER A 54 -13.05 -0.42 4.15
CA SER A 54 -13.56 0.43 5.24
C SER A 54 -12.92 1.82 5.37
N THR A 55 -11.73 2.02 4.79
CA THR A 55 -11.04 3.33 4.74
C THR A 55 -10.75 3.79 3.32
N ARG A 56 -11.42 3.23 2.29
CA ARG A 56 -11.16 3.54 0.87
C ARG A 56 -11.06 5.03 0.60
N GLU A 57 -12.12 5.77 0.91
CA GLU A 57 -12.23 7.21 0.63
C GLU A 57 -11.15 8.02 1.37
N ARG A 58 -10.91 7.69 2.65
CA ARG A 58 -9.88 8.35 3.46
C ARG A 58 -8.48 8.08 2.90
N THR A 59 -8.21 6.84 2.50
CA THR A 59 -6.92 6.45 1.92
C THR A 59 -6.68 7.19 0.61
N LEU A 60 -7.67 7.20 -0.29
CA LEU A 60 -7.58 7.91 -1.56
C LEU A 60 -7.36 9.42 -1.36
N SER A 61 -8.10 10.04 -0.44
CA SER A 61 -7.95 11.45 -0.11
C SER A 61 -6.53 11.80 0.34
N ILE A 62 -5.98 11.06 1.32
CA ILE A 62 -4.62 11.31 1.82
C ILE A 62 -3.57 11.06 0.73
N VAL A 63 -3.67 9.95 -0.01
CA VAL A 63 -2.71 9.63 -1.08
C VAL A 63 -2.72 10.70 -2.17
N THR A 64 -3.91 11.13 -2.61
CA THR A 64 -4.07 12.18 -3.61
C THR A 64 -3.48 13.50 -3.12
N ARG A 65 -3.75 13.85 -1.86
CA ARG A 65 -3.24 15.08 -1.26
C ARG A 65 -1.72 15.07 -1.10
N ILE A 66 -1.12 13.97 -0.65
CA ILE A 66 0.36 13.84 -0.60
C ILE A 66 0.96 13.97 -2.00
N ALA A 67 0.35 13.33 -3.01
CA ALA A 67 0.81 13.41 -4.40
C ALA A 67 0.73 14.82 -4.99
N ALA A 68 -0.27 15.61 -4.59
CA ALA A 68 -0.50 16.96 -5.09
C ALA A 68 0.28 18.05 -4.32
N GLU A 69 0.42 17.91 -3.00
CA GLU A 69 0.94 18.97 -2.13
C GLU A 69 2.40 18.77 -1.72
N THR A 70 3.00 17.60 -2.00
CA THR A 70 4.37 17.28 -1.58
C THR A 70 5.21 16.74 -2.74
N ASN A 71 6.54 16.79 -2.57
CA ASN A 71 7.49 16.15 -3.49
C ASN A 71 7.86 14.72 -3.06
N VAL A 72 7.19 14.16 -2.04
CA VAL A 72 7.48 12.82 -1.55
C VAL A 72 6.71 11.79 -2.38
N PRO A 73 7.37 10.78 -2.98
CA PRO A 73 6.66 9.71 -3.67
C PRO A 73 5.68 9.02 -2.72
N VAL A 74 4.45 8.78 -3.17
CA VAL A 74 3.40 8.15 -2.35
C VAL A 74 2.98 6.80 -2.94
N ALA A 75 2.69 5.86 -2.06
CA ALA A 75 2.10 4.58 -2.37
C ALA A 75 0.73 4.44 -1.68
N GLY A 76 -0.28 4.04 -2.44
CA GLY A 76 -1.55 3.59 -1.88
C GLY A 76 -1.49 2.09 -1.60
N HIS A 77 -1.88 1.65 -0.40
CA HIS A 77 -2.25 0.25 -0.22
C HIS A 77 -3.56 -0.04 -0.95
N LEU A 78 -3.71 -1.26 -1.43
CA LEU A 78 -4.96 -1.74 -2.03
C LEU A 78 -5.19 -3.20 -1.63
N THR A 79 -6.35 -3.48 -1.05
CA THR A 79 -6.79 -4.83 -0.72
C THR A 79 -7.89 -5.29 -1.67
N CYS A 80 -7.99 -6.61 -1.91
CA CYS A 80 -9.07 -7.19 -2.70
C CYS A 80 -10.14 -7.93 -1.89
N VAL A 81 -9.94 -8.11 -0.59
CA VAL A 81 -10.93 -8.71 0.31
C VAL A 81 -12.20 -7.87 0.40
N GLY A 82 -13.35 -8.51 0.39
CA GLY A 82 -14.65 -7.86 0.58
C GLY A 82 -15.16 -7.01 -0.58
N ALA A 83 -14.37 -6.81 -1.65
CA ALA A 83 -14.72 -5.99 -2.80
C ALA A 83 -14.83 -6.81 -4.10
N SER A 84 -15.76 -6.41 -4.96
CA SER A 84 -15.85 -6.89 -6.34
C SER A 84 -14.66 -6.39 -7.17
N ARG A 85 -14.36 -7.08 -8.28
CA ARG A 85 -13.34 -6.61 -9.24
C ARG A 85 -13.63 -5.18 -9.71
N ALA A 86 -14.88 -4.87 -10.02
CA ALA A 86 -15.29 -3.53 -10.46
C ALA A 86 -14.98 -2.44 -9.41
N GLU A 87 -15.21 -2.72 -8.12
CA GLU A 87 -14.89 -1.78 -7.04
C GLU A 87 -13.38 -1.57 -6.89
N VAL A 88 -12.60 -2.64 -6.98
CA VAL A 88 -11.13 -2.60 -6.89
C VAL A 88 -10.54 -1.88 -8.12
N ASP A 89 -11.03 -2.20 -9.31
CA ASP A 89 -10.59 -1.58 -10.58
C ASP A 89 -10.89 -0.09 -10.60
N ALA A 90 -12.01 0.33 -10.00
CA ALA A 90 -12.29 1.75 -9.80
C ALA A 90 -11.24 2.43 -8.91
N VAL A 91 -10.78 1.78 -7.82
CA VAL A 91 -9.69 2.34 -6.99
C VAL A 91 -8.38 2.43 -7.77
N ILE A 92 -8.06 1.44 -8.59
CA ILE A 92 -6.86 1.48 -9.46
C ILE A 92 -6.94 2.67 -10.43
N ALA A 93 -8.13 2.90 -11.02
CA ALA A 93 -8.37 4.05 -11.88
C ALA A 93 -8.27 5.38 -11.11
N ASP A 94 -8.81 5.46 -9.89
CA ASP A 94 -8.71 6.63 -9.02
C ASP A 94 -7.24 6.96 -8.70
N TYR A 95 -6.43 5.96 -8.35
CA TYR A 95 -4.98 6.14 -8.13
C TYR A 95 -4.25 6.61 -9.38
N LYS A 96 -4.57 6.04 -10.55
CA LYS A 96 -4.00 6.48 -11.83
C LYS A 96 -4.35 7.94 -12.11
N ALA A 97 -5.61 8.33 -11.91
CA ALA A 97 -6.08 9.69 -12.13
C ALA A 97 -5.44 10.70 -11.16
N ALA A 98 -5.17 10.27 -9.92
CA ALA A 98 -4.45 11.07 -8.92
C ALA A 98 -2.93 11.14 -9.17
N GLY A 99 -2.41 10.50 -10.21
CA GLY A 99 -0.97 10.49 -10.52
C GLY A 99 -0.12 9.60 -9.61
N VAL A 100 -0.75 8.70 -8.85
CA VAL A 100 -0.07 7.73 -8.00
C VAL A 100 0.64 6.72 -8.89
N LYS A 101 1.92 6.48 -8.62
CA LYS A 101 2.76 5.57 -9.42
C LYS A 101 3.07 4.26 -8.71
N ARG A 102 2.78 4.15 -7.41
CA ARG A 102 3.14 2.98 -6.59
C ARG A 102 1.91 2.45 -5.86
N ILE A 103 1.71 1.14 -5.91
CA ILE A 103 0.64 0.44 -5.20
C ILE A 103 1.24 -0.69 -4.37
N VAL A 104 0.84 -0.78 -3.10
CA VAL A 104 1.10 -1.96 -2.27
C VAL A 104 -0.12 -2.87 -2.38
N ALA A 105 0.00 -3.92 -3.20
CA ALA A 105 -1.06 -4.86 -3.51
C ALA A 105 -1.12 -5.97 -2.46
N LEU A 106 -2.27 -6.09 -1.81
CA LEU A 106 -2.50 -7.01 -0.70
C LEU A 106 -3.79 -7.79 -0.93
N ARG A 107 -3.88 -9.00 -0.38
CA ARG A 107 -5.17 -9.70 -0.29
C ARG A 107 -6.09 -8.96 0.70
N GLY A 108 -5.53 -8.60 1.84
CA GLY A 108 -6.26 -8.08 3.00
C GLY A 108 -6.70 -9.20 3.96
N ASP A 109 -7.16 -8.76 5.12
CA ASP A 109 -7.63 -9.65 6.18
C ASP A 109 -9.13 -9.95 6.05
N PRO A 110 -9.59 -11.17 6.41
CA PRO A 110 -11.01 -11.48 6.51
C PRO A 110 -11.73 -10.52 7.46
N ALA A 111 -13.03 -10.30 7.23
CA ALA A 111 -13.84 -9.42 8.07
C ALA A 111 -13.96 -9.94 9.52
N GLU A 112 -13.90 -11.25 9.69
CA GLU A 112 -13.90 -11.97 10.96
C GLU A 112 -12.55 -11.85 11.70
N GLY A 113 -11.53 -11.31 11.04
CA GLY A 113 -10.21 -11.06 11.62
C GLY A 113 -9.16 -12.12 11.28
N VAL A 114 -7.95 -11.89 11.80
CA VAL A 114 -6.76 -12.72 11.54
C VAL A 114 -6.98 -14.15 12.06
N GLY A 115 -6.68 -15.13 11.21
CA GLY A 115 -6.80 -16.56 11.53
C GLY A 115 -8.06 -17.22 10.97
N HIS A 116 -9.02 -16.44 10.45
CA HIS A 116 -10.10 -16.99 9.62
C HIS A 116 -9.61 -17.20 8.19
N ALA A 117 -10.17 -18.20 7.51
CA ALA A 117 -9.83 -18.46 6.11
C ALA A 117 -10.38 -17.33 5.24
N TYR A 118 -9.53 -16.76 4.38
CA TYR A 118 -10.00 -15.87 3.35
C TYR A 118 -10.91 -16.62 2.35
N VAL A 119 -12.07 -16.02 2.07
CA VAL A 119 -12.98 -16.49 1.02
C VAL A 119 -13.18 -15.36 0.03
N ALA A 120 -12.76 -15.58 -1.21
CA ALA A 120 -12.99 -14.64 -2.28
C ALA A 120 -14.48 -14.48 -2.55
N ARG A 121 -14.89 -13.24 -2.84
CA ARG A 121 -16.23 -13.01 -3.39
C ARG A 121 -16.35 -13.70 -4.76
N PRO A 122 -17.54 -14.17 -5.16
CA PRO A 122 -17.75 -14.75 -6.49
C PRO A 122 -17.35 -13.80 -7.63
N ASP A 123 -17.48 -12.49 -7.42
CA ASP A 123 -17.14 -11.41 -8.36
C ASP A 123 -15.84 -10.68 -7.99
N GLY A 124 -15.04 -11.21 -7.06
CA GLY A 124 -13.81 -10.61 -6.54
C GLY A 124 -12.53 -11.18 -7.16
N TYR A 125 -11.39 -10.61 -6.76
CA TYR A 125 -10.08 -11.20 -7.02
C TYR A 125 -9.79 -12.31 -6.02
N ALA A 126 -9.24 -13.44 -6.48
CA ALA A 126 -9.05 -14.61 -5.62
C ALA A 126 -7.88 -14.46 -4.62
N ASN A 127 -6.91 -13.60 -4.92
CA ASN A 127 -5.71 -13.40 -4.10
C ASN A 127 -4.95 -12.14 -4.55
N ALA A 128 -3.86 -11.83 -3.84
CA ALA A 128 -2.98 -10.71 -4.16
C ALA A 128 -2.29 -10.84 -5.54
N ALA A 129 -2.06 -12.04 -6.06
CA ALA A 129 -1.42 -12.24 -7.36
C ALA A 129 -2.35 -11.86 -8.52
N GLU A 130 -3.64 -12.21 -8.45
CA GLU A 130 -4.62 -11.73 -9.43
C GLU A 130 -4.79 -10.21 -9.37
N LEU A 131 -4.77 -9.63 -8.16
CA LEU A 131 -4.76 -8.17 -7.99
C LEU A 131 -3.54 -7.53 -8.67
N CYS A 132 -2.35 -8.12 -8.49
CA CYS A 132 -1.14 -7.64 -9.17
C CYS A 132 -1.28 -7.67 -10.70
N ALA A 133 -1.87 -8.74 -11.25
CA ALA A 133 -2.10 -8.86 -12.69
C ALA A 133 -3.06 -7.77 -13.21
N ALA A 134 -4.12 -7.47 -12.45
CA ALA A 134 -5.04 -6.39 -12.77
C ALA A 134 -4.36 -5.02 -12.74
N ILE A 135 -3.59 -4.72 -11.69
CA ILE A 135 -2.83 -3.47 -11.57
C ILE A 135 -1.86 -3.31 -12.74
N SER A 136 -1.12 -4.38 -13.08
CA SER A 136 -0.19 -4.37 -14.20
C SER A 136 -0.86 -4.16 -15.56
N THR A 137 -2.12 -4.58 -15.71
CA THR A 137 -2.90 -4.36 -16.95
C THR A 137 -3.45 -2.94 -17.03
N ALA A 138 -3.75 -2.32 -15.88
CA ALA A 138 -4.33 -0.98 -15.81
C ALA A 138 -3.32 0.15 -16.10
N GLY A 139 -2.02 -0.09 -15.92
CA GLY A 139 -0.98 0.87 -16.27
C GLY A 139 0.40 0.54 -15.71
N GLU A 140 1.33 1.48 -15.93
CA GLU A 140 2.70 1.41 -15.42
C GLU A 140 2.73 1.82 -13.94
N PHE A 141 2.50 0.85 -13.06
CA PHE A 141 2.65 1.01 -11.62
C PHE A 141 3.90 0.27 -11.11
N ASP A 142 4.58 0.86 -10.12
CA ASP A 142 5.48 0.15 -9.24
C ASP A 142 4.64 -0.67 -8.25
N ILE A 143 4.58 -1.99 -8.46
CA ILE A 143 3.79 -2.90 -7.63
C ILE A 143 4.66 -3.47 -6.51
N HIS A 144 4.23 -3.27 -5.27
CA HIS A 144 4.82 -3.86 -4.08
C HIS A 144 3.86 -4.91 -3.50
N VAL A 145 4.40 -5.96 -2.90
CA VAL A 145 3.65 -7.05 -2.26
C VAL A 145 4.18 -7.31 -0.85
N SER A 146 3.37 -7.94 0.00
CA SER A 146 3.84 -8.42 1.30
C SER A 146 4.65 -9.70 1.19
N ALA A 147 5.59 -9.89 2.11
CA ALA A 147 6.33 -11.13 2.31
C ALA A 147 6.31 -11.48 3.80
N TYR A 148 6.24 -12.77 4.11
CA TYR A 148 6.14 -13.28 5.48
C TYR A 148 7.38 -14.11 5.79
N PRO A 149 8.37 -13.56 6.55
CA PRO A 149 9.57 -14.32 6.92
C PRO A 149 9.27 -15.59 7.72
N GLU A 150 8.20 -15.57 8.52
CA GLU A 150 7.77 -16.66 9.40
C GLU A 150 6.50 -17.35 8.90
N LYS A 151 6.34 -17.46 7.58
CA LYS A 151 5.18 -18.04 6.88
C LYS A 151 3.86 -17.27 7.12
N HIS A 152 2.99 -17.22 6.12
CA HIS A 152 1.64 -16.73 6.31
C HIS A 152 0.81 -17.71 7.18
N PRO A 153 0.02 -17.27 8.16
CA PRO A 153 -0.76 -18.17 9.04
C PRO A 153 -1.67 -19.17 8.30
N GLU A 154 -2.21 -18.77 7.14
CA GLU A 154 -3.05 -19.62 6.28
C GLU A 154 -2.25 -20.43 5.23
N SER A 155 -0.92 -20.31 5.16
CA SER A 155 -0.11 -21.10 4.22
C SER A 155 -0.01 -22.56 4.69
N PRO A 156 -0.27 -23.53 3.79
CA PRO A 156 -0.17 -24.95 4.16
C PRO A 156 1.28 -25.36 4.47
N ASP A 157 2.25 -24.70 3.85
CA ASP A 157 3.69 -24.98 3.91
C ASP A 157 4.53 -23.75 4.24
#